data_AF-A0A832ZRT4-F1
#
_entry.id   AF-A0A832ZRT4-F1
#
_cell.length_a   1.000
_cell.length_b   1.000
_cell.length_c   1.000
_cell.angle_alpha   90.00
_cell.angle_beta   90.00
_cell.angle_gamma   90.00
#
_symmetry.space_group_name_H-M   'P 1'
#
loop_
_entity.id
_entity.type
_entity.pdbx_description
1 polymer ?
#
loop_
_entity_poly.entity_id
_entity_poly.type
_entity_poly.pdbx_seq_one_letter_code
_entity_poly.pdbx_strand_id
1 'polypeptide(L)' 'DLFEKRFINQGEYENRSIEDTLDIGWEVLSILPPDELTRVRESTIEKYYYKARTAYEGIKR' A
#
# COMPACT_ATOMS: atom_id res chain seq x y z
N ASP A 1 -2.37 1.50 -13.19
CA ASP A 1 -0.89 1.45 -13.23
C ASP A 1 -0.19 1.02 -11.94
N LEU A 2 -0.17 1.83 -10.86
CA LEU A 2 0.70 1.48 -9.71
C LEU A 2 0.28 0.14 -9.06
N PHE A 3 -1.02 -0.11 -8.94
CA PHE A 3 -1.54 -1.40 -8.47
C PHE A 3 -1.03 -2.58 -9.30
N GLU A 4 -1.15 -2.53 -10.62
CA GLU A 4 -0.70 -3.60 -11.51
C GLU A 4 0.82 -3.78 -11.47
N LYS A 5 1.56 -2.68 -11.52
CA LYS A 5 3.03 -2.71 -11.59
C LYS A 5 3.70 -3.07 -10.27
N ARG A 6 3.11 -2.72 -9.12
CA ARG A 6 3.73 -2.86 -7.81
C ARG A 6 3.11 -3.96 -6.96
N PHE A 7 1.79 -4.08 -6.95
CA PHE A 7 1.09 -5.06 -6.12
C PHE A 7 0.92 -6.40 -6.85
N ILE A 8 0.39 -6.38 -8.07
CA ILE A 8 0.10 -7.61 -8.84
C ILE A 8 1.37 -8.21 -9.45
N ASN A 9 2.22 -7.37 -10.08
CA ASN A 9 3.44 -7.87 -10.70
C ASN A 9 4.42 -8.33 -9.61
N GLN A 10 4.83 -9.59 -9.72
CA GLN A 10 5.77 -10.25 -8.83
C GLN A 10 6.75 -11.04 -9.70
N GLY A 11 8.04 -10.98 -9.34
CA GLY A 11 9.08 -11.69 -10.07
C GLY A 11 8.92 -13.21 -9.97
N GLU A 12 9.40 -13.94 -10.98
CA GLU A 12 9.34 -15.42 -11.04
C GLU A 12 9.92 -16.11 -9.80
N TYR A 13 10.93 -15.50 -9.18
CA TYR A 13 11.61 -16.01 -7.98
C TYR A 13 11.37 -15.15 -6.74
N GLU A 14 10.43 -14.21 -6.82
CA GLU A 14 10.09 -13.37 -5.69
C GLU A 14 9.13 -14.14 -4.77
N ASN A 15 9.47 -14.24 -3.49
CA ASN A 15 8.60 -14.83 -2.48
C ASN A 15 8.29 -13.77 -1.43
N ARG A 16 7.06 -13.27 -1.42
CA ARG A 16 6.60 -12.24 -0.48
C ARG A 16 5.94 -12.90 0.72
N SER A 17 6.29 -12.42 1.91
CA SER A 17 5.49 -12.72 3.09
C SER A 17 4.11 -12.04 2.98
N ILE A 18 3.19 -12.45 3.85
CA ILE A 18 1.88 -11.79 3.91
C ILE A 18 2.04 -10.34 4.40
N GLU A 19 3.00 -10.09 5.29
CA GLU A 19 3.35 -8.77 5.79
C GLU A 19 3.86 -7.86 4.65
N ASP A 20 4.79 -8.35 3.82
CA ASP A 20 5.30 -7.59 2.66
C ASP A 20 4.17 -7.25 1.68
N THR A 21 3.28 -8.21 1.45
CA THR A 21 2.12 -8.03 0.56
C THR A 21 1.18 -6.96 1.10
N LEU A 22 0.92 -6.95 2.40
CA LEU A 22 0.07 -5.95 3.06
C LEU A 22 0.72 -4.56 3.04
N ASP A 23 2.02 -4.48 3.29
CA ASP A 23 2.77 -3.21 3.23
C ASP A 23 2.68 -2.60 1.81
N ILE A 24 2.91 -3.39 0.76
CA ILE A 24 2.74 -2.93 -0.64
C ILE A 24 1.28 -2.53 -0.91
N GLY A 25 0.31 -3.29 -0.40
CA GLY A 25 -1.11 -2.97 -0.53
C GLY A 25 -1.43 -1.59 0.05
N TRP A 26 -0.91 -1.28 1.23
CA TRP A 26 -1.08 0.02 1.85
C TRP A 26 -0.35 1.15 1.11
N GLU A 27 0.86 0.90 0.57
CA GLU A 27 1.56 1.87 -0.28
C GLU A 27 0.69 2.27 -1.48
N VAL A 28 0.12 1.29 -2.18
CA VAL A 28 -0.74 1.54 -3.34
C VAL A 28 -2.04 2.24 -2.95
N LEU A 29 -2.68 1.82 -1.86
CA LEU A 29 -3.91 2.46 -1.38
C LEU A 29 -3.67 3.91 -0.94
N SER A 30 -2.48 4.23 -0.43
CA SER A 30 -2.14 5.57 0.07
C SER A 30 -2.05 6.67 -1.00
N ILE A 31 -2.16 6.31 -2.27
CA ILE A 31 -2.36 7.26 -3.37
C ILE A 31 -3.70 8.00 -3.21
N LEU A 32 -4.73 7.27 -2.77
CA LEU A 32 -6.06 7.81 -2.55
C LEU A 32 -6.11 8.53 -1.20
N PRO A 33 -6.82 9.65 -1.06
CA PRO A 33 -7.11 10.25 0.23
C PRO A 33 -7.73 9.25 1.22
N PRO A 34 -7.46 9.38 2.54
CA PRO A 34 -7.93 8.41 3.53
C PRO A 34 -9.47 8.35 3.62
N ASP A 35 -10.16 9.45 3.32
CA ASP A 35 -11.62 9.54 3.26
C ASP A 35 -12.24 8.73 2.12
N GLU A 36 -11.47 8.39 1.07
CA GLU A 36 -11.93 7.51 -0.01
C GLU A 36 -11.88 6.02 0.39
N LEU A 37 -11.21 5.65 1.48
CA LEU A 37 -11.10 4.28 1.97
C LEU A 37 -12.33 3.84 2.79
N THR A 38 -13.52 3.99 2.20
CA THR A 38 -14.84 3.79 2.83
C THR A 38 -15.09 2.39 3.42
N ARG A 39 -14.31 1.39 3.02
CA ARG A 39 -14.44 -0.01 3.49
C ARG A 39 -13.43 -0.40 4.56
N VAL A 40 -12.62 0.54 5.02
CA VAL A 40 -11.57 0.33 6.01
C VAL A 40 -11.96 1.05 7.30
N ARG A 41 -11.76 0.40 8.45
CA ARG A 41 -12.05 1.03 9.74
C ARG A 41 -11.07 2.17 10.02
N GLU A 42 -11.57 3.26 10.61
CA GLU A 42 -10.76 4.43 10.97
C GLU A 42 -9.53 4.06 11.81
N SER A 43 -9.68 3.20 12.83
CA SER A 43 -8.56 2.72 13.65
C SER A 43 -7.50 1.95 12.87
N THR A 44 -7.86 1.35 11.73
CA THR A 44 -6.91 0.68 10.83
C THR A 44 -6.20 1.71 9.94
N ILE A 45 -6.92 2.72 9.46
CA ILE A 45 -6.34 3.85 8.72
C ILE A 45 -5.28 4.55 9.58
N GLU A 46 -5.63 4.94 10.81
CA GLU A 46 -4.69 5.61 11.73
C GLU A 46 -3.39 4.81 11.94
N LYS A 47 -3.52 3.49 12.05
CA LYS A 47 -2.39 2.61 12.34
C LYS A 47 -1.46 2.37 11.15
N TYR A 48 -2.00 2.29 9.93
CA TYR A 48 -1.24 1.80 8.76
C TYR A 48 -1.12 2.80 7.61
N TYR A 49 -2.12 3.66 7.40
CA TYR A 49 -2.19 4.54 6.23
C TYR A 49 -1.09 5.61 6.22
N TYR A 50 -0.87 6.34 7.32
CA TYR A 50 0.09 7.45 7.35
C TYR A 50 1.55 7.01 7.19
N LYS A 51 1.89 5.84 7.75
CA LYS A 51 3.19 5.21 7.53
C LYS A 51 3.38 4.86 6.05
N ALA A 52 2.38 4.23 5.43
CA ALA A 52 2.42 3.84 4.04
C ALA A 52 2.46 5.04 3.08
N ARG A 53 1.73 6.12 3.38
CA ARG A 53 1.77 7.35 2.60
C ARG A 53 3.17 7.97 2.55
N THR A 54 3.87 7.95 3.69
CA THR A 54 5.25 8.44 3.77
C THR A 54 6.19 7.58 2.90
N ALA A 55 6.02 6.26 2.91
CA ALA A 55 6.78 5.35 2.04
C ALA A 55 6.50 5.60 0.55
N TYR A 56 5.23 5.76 0.17
CA TYR A 56 4.83 6.10 -1.21
C TYR A 56 5.47 7.42 -1.69
N GLU A 57 5.44 8.46 -0.86
CA GLU A 57 6.05 9.76 -1.20
C GLU A 57 7.58 9.66 -1.39
N GLY A 58 8.23 8.73 -0.68
CA GLY A 58 9.64 8.40 -0.87
C GLY A 58 9.94 7.73 -2.21
N ILE A 59 9.05 6.86 -2.70
CA ILE A 59 9.20 6.13 -3.99
C ILE A 59 8.91 7.03 -5.19
N LYS A 60 8.02 8.03 -5.02
CA LYS A 60 7.64 8.95 -6.10
C LYS A 60 8.76 9.94 -6.48
N ARG A 61 9.74 10.17 -5.59
CA ARG A 61 10.88 11.06 -5.83
C ARG A 61 11.91 10.41 -6.75
#